data_AF-A0A0D8DIB5-F1
#
_entry.id   AF-A0A0D8DIB5-F1
#
_cell.length_a   1.000
_cell.length_b   1.000
_cell.length_c   1.000
_cell.angle_alpha   90.00
_cell.angle_beta   90.00
_cell.angle_gamma   90.00
#
_symmetry.space_group_name_H-M   'P 1'
#
loop_
_entity.id
_entity.type
_entity.pdbx_description
1 polymer ?
#
loop_
_entity_poly.entity_id
_entity_poly.type
_entity_poly.pdbx_seq_one_letter_code
_entity_poly.pdbx_strand_id
1 'polypeptide(L)'
;MENDGNIIIQSNMELINGFLSVYKDHDIVIESSTSGKYLCKELLKLNYKIHLINTSKVPEIYNNYKKTDKEDSFQLADVFRNGGMKEIYIPSEEIENIRSLIRCRHSLGEEITLKKNKVHALLTSYGIIIKATDPFGKKGLKEIGNNYNNLNYSDRIVLKYSRNKLLHSSRNIIRNRNNK
;
A
#
# COMPACT_ATOMS: atom_id res chain seq x y z
N MET A 1 -23.50 4.61 5.92
CA MET A 1 -23.54 3.49 6.88
C MET A 1 -25.01 3.25 7.14
N GLU A 2 -25.57 2.15 6.65
CA GLU A 2 -26.84 1.65 7.21
C GLU A 2 -26.49 0.75 8.40
N ASN A 3 -27.39 0.74 9.38
CA ASN A 3 -27.16 0.42 10.80
C ASN A 3 -26.96 -1.08 11.12
N ASP A 4 -26.53 -1.89 10.17
CA ASP A 4 -26.57 -3.35 10.27
C ASP A 4 -25.29 -4.03 9.77
N GLY A 5 -24.22 -3.27 9.51
CA GLY A 5 -22.89 -3.84 9.27
C GLY A 5 -22.77 -4.72 8.01
N ASN A 6 -23.81 -4.75 7.18
CA ASN A 6 -23.78 -5.39 5.89
C ASN A 6 -22.88 -4.58 4.94
N ILE A 7 -21.95 -5.27 4.30
CA ILE A 7 -21.09 -4.70 3.26
C ILE A 7 -22.00 -4.29 2.10
N ILE A 8 -22.22 -2.99 1.94
CA ILE A 8 -22.99 -2.42 0.83
C ILE A 8 -22.10 -2.47 -0.42
N ILE A 9 -22.56 -3.25 -1.40
CA ILE A 9 -22.04 -3.47 -2.76
C ILE A 9 -20.82 -4.41 -2.83
N GLN A 10 -21.08 -5.72 -2.74
CA GLN A 10 -20.33 -6.65 -3.58
C GLN A 10 -20.69 -6.30 -5.04
N SER A 11 -19.73 -5.85 -5.83
CA SER A 11 -19.94 -5.53 -7.24
C SER A 11 -20.53 -6.77 -7.93
N ASN A 12 -21.83 -6.77 -8.22
CA ASN A 12 -22.47 -7.86 -8.93
C ASN A 12 -22.00 -7.80 -10.39
N MET A 13 -21.06 -8.69 -10.74
CA MET A 13 -20.50 -8.73 -12.08
C MET A 13 -21.56 -9.07 -13.14
N GLU A 14 -22.67 -9.71 -12.76
CA GLU A 14 -23.81 -9.94 -13.67
C GLU A 14 -24.50 -8.62 -14.05
N LEU A 15 -24.71 -7.72 -13.09
CA LEU A 15 -25.31 -6.40 -13.36
C LEU A 15 -24.38 -5.55 -14.22
N ILE A 16 -23.08 -5.56 -13.89
CA ILE A 16 -22.06 -4.83 -14.66
C ILE A 16 -21.99 -5.38 -16.08
N ASN A 17 -21.96 -6.70 -16.25
CA ASN A 17 -21.94 -7.33 -17.57
C ASN A 17 -23.24 -7.07 -18.33
N GLY A 18 -24.40 -7.08 -17.67
CA GLY A 18 -25.67 -6.72 -18.29
C GLY A 18 -25.63 -5.29 -18.84
N PHE A 19 -25.18 -4.33 -18.05
CA PHE A 19 -25.02 -2.94 -18.45
C PHE A 19 -24.00 -2.75 -19.58
N LEU A 20 -22.85 -3.42 -19.51
CA LEU A 20 -21.76 -3.26 -20.47
C LEU A 20 -21.90 -4.10 -21.74
N SER A 21 -22.82 -5.07 -21.77
CA SER A 21 -22.97 -6.03 -22.88
C SER A 21 -23.14 -5.37 -24.25
N VAL A 22 -23.82 -4.23 -24.30
CA VAL A 22 -24.03 -3.44 -25.53
C VAL A 22 -22.75 -2.75 -26.04
N TYR A 23 -21.70 -2.67 -25.23
CA TYR A 23 -20.42 -2.04 -25.53
C TYR A 23 -19.29 -3.05 -25.77
N LYS A 24 -19.62 -4.32 -26.08
CA LYS A 24 -18.63 -5.39 -26.20
C LYS A 24 -17.56 -5.13 -27.26
N ASP A 25 -17.93 -4.44 -28.34
CA ASP A 25 -17.03 -4.05 -29.43
C ASP A 25 -16.37 -2.67 -29.24
N HIS A 26 -16.52 -2.04 -28.07
CA HIS A 26 -15.97 -0.72 -27.78
C HIS A 26 -14.73 -0.80 -26.89
N ASP A 27 -13.84 0.18 -27.04
CA ASP A 27 -12.76 0.45 -26.09
C ASP A 27 -13.35 1.00 -24.78
N ILE A 28 -13.08 0.32 -23.67
CA ILE A 28 -13.48 0.75 -22.33
C ILE A 28 -12.25 1.23 -21.58
N VAL A 29 -12.27 2.49 -21.17
CA VAL A 29 -11.16 3.14 -20.49
C VAL A 29 -11.47 3.27 -19.00
N ILE A 30 -10.55 2.84 -18.14
CA ILE A 30 -10.70 2.88 -16.69
C ILE A 30 -9.50 3.61 -16.07
N GLU A 31 -9.80 4.51 -15.14
CA GLU A 31 -8.77 5.17 -14.33
C GLU A 31 -8.13 4.18 -13.34
N SER A 32 -6.81 4.30 -13.21
CA SER A 32 -6.02 3.56 -12.25
C SER A 32 -6.32 4.00 -10.82
N SER A 33 -7.18 3.22 -10.17
CA SER A 33 -7.48 3.29 -8.75
C SER A 33 -7.29 1.93 -8.07
N THR A 34 -7.42 1.92 -6.75
CA THR A 34 -7.34 0.68 -5.94
C THR A 34 -8.38 -0.35 -6.39
N SER A 35 -9.61 0.08 -6.70
CA SER A 35 -10.71 -0.78 -7.16
C SER A 35 -10.74 -0.96 -8.68
N GLY A 36 -10.31 0.05 -9.44
CA GLY A 36 -10.31 0.02 -10.92
C GLY A 36 -9.51 -1.15 -11.48
N LYS A 37 -8.40 -1.51 -10.82
CA LYS A 37 -7.60 -2.69 -11.19
C LYS A 37 -8.37 -4.01 -11.09
N TYR A 38 -9.15 -4.20 -10.02
CA TYR A 38 -9.96 -5.40 -9.86
C TYR A 38 -11.03 -5.49 -10.95
N LEU A 39 -11.76 -4.39 -11.17
CA LEU A 39 -12.79 -4.30 -12.21
C LEU A 39 -12.21 -4.61 -13.60
N CYS A 40 -11.05 -4.03 -13.95
CA CYS A 40 -10.38 -4.32 -15.22
C CYS A 40 -10.12 -5.82 -15.41
N LYS A 41 -9.64 -6.50 -14.37
CA LYS A 41 -9.35 -7.94 -14.45
C LYS A 41 -10.61 -8.78 -14.69
N GLU A 42 -11.68 -8.46 -14.00
CA GLU A 42 -12.95 -9.17 -14.18
C GLU A 42 -13.55 -8.93 -15.56
N LEU A 43 -13.48 -7.69 -16.07
CA LEU A 43 -13.95 -7.36 -17.42
C LEU A 43 -13.08 -8.01 -18.51
N LEU A 44 -11.77 -8.10 -18.31
CA LEU A 44 -10.88 -8.83 -19.22
C LEU A 44 -11.26 -10.32 -19.32
N LYS A 45 -11.65 -10.97 -18.20
CA LYS A 45 -12.14 -12.36 -18.21
C LYS A 45 -13.46 -12.53 -18.99
N LEU A 46 -14.24 -11.46 -19.13
CA LEU A 46 -15.50 -11.44 -19.89
C LEU A 46 -15.33 -11.04 -21.36
N ASN A 47 -14.07 -10.94 -21.83
CA ASN A 47 -13.66 -10.55 -23.18
C ASN A 47 -14.06 -9.10 -23.56
N TYR A 48 -14.01 -8.16 -22.61
CA TYR A 48 -14.08 -6.73 -22.95
C TYR A 48 -12.70 -6.18 -23.33
N LYS A 49 -12.68 -5.17 -24.21
CA LYS A 49 -11.47 -4.43 -24.58
C LYS A 49 -11.20 -3.31 -23.56
N ILE A 50 -10.34 -3.59 -22.59
CA ILE A 50 -10.11 -2.73 -21.42
C ILE A 50 -8.74 -2.05 -21.49
N HIS A 51 -8.73 -0.74 -21.24
CA HIS A 51 -7.53 0.10 -21.17
C HIS A 51 -7.44 0.76 -19.79
N LEU A 52 -6.42 0.39 -19.01
CA LEU A 52 -6.16 0.98 -17.69
C LEU A 52 -5.20 2.17 -17.82
N ILE A 53 -5.56 3.32 -17.27
CA ILE A 53 -4.85 4.58 -17.52
C ILE A 53 -4.48 5.30 -16.22
N ASN A 54 -3.31 5.95 -16.19
CA ASN A 54 -2.94 6.86 -15.11
C ASN A 54 -3.30 8.32 -15.45
N THR A 55 -4.46 8.77 -14.97
CA THR A 55 -4.97 10.15 -15.13
C THR A 55 -4.08 11.21 -14.46
N SER A 56 -3.33 10.86 -13.40
CA SER A 56 -2.43 11.80 -12.71
C SER A 56 -1.28 12.31 -13.60
N LYS A 57 -1.09 11.71 -14.78
CA LYS A 57 -0.09 12.10 -15.77
C LYS A 57 -0.69 12.84 -16.98
N VAL A 58 -1.98 13.17 -16.94
CA VAL A 58 -2.71 13.82 -18.04
C VAL A 58 -3.13 15.24 -17.59
N PRO A 59 -2.40 16.29 -18.01
CA PRO A 59 -2.66 17.67 -17.57
C PRO A 59 -4.09 18.16 -17.89
N GLU A 60 -4.65 17.73 -19.02
CA GLU A 60 -6.00 18.10 -19.48
C GLU A 60 -7.10 17.62 -18.52
N ILE A 61 -6.91 16.46 -17.90
CA ILE A 61 -7.83 15.89 -16.91
C ILE A 61 -7.55 16.50 -15.53
N TYR A 62 -6.28 16.70 -15.18
CA TYR A 62 -5.90 17.19 -13.85
C TYR A 62 -6.27 18.67 -13.60
N ASN A 63 -6.17 19.51 -14.63
CA ASN A 63 -6.38 20.96 -14.51
C ASN A 63 -7.86 21.39 -14.66
N ASN A 64 -8.78 20.45 -14.78
CA ASN A 64 -10.19 20.77 -14.90
C ASN A 64 -10.80 21.17 -13.54
N TYR A 65 -11.24 22.42 -13.42
CA TYR A 65 -11.85 22.96 -12.20
C TYR A 65 -13.26 22.43 -11.93
N LYS A 66 -13.93 21.87 -12.95
CA LYS A 66 -15.28 21.29 -12.84
C LYS A 66 -15.19 19.76 -12.90
N LYS A 67 -15.14 19.15 -11.72
CA LYS A 67 -15.06 17.68 -11.56
C LYS A 67 -16.45 17.11 -11.38
N THR A 68 -16.93 16.38 -12.38
CA THR A 68 -18.13 15.56 -12.26
C THR A 68 -17.85 14.23 -12.97
N ASP A 69 -18.38 13.12 -12.45
CA ASP A 69 -18.13 11.79 -13.01
C ASP A 69 -18.39 11.72 -14.52
N LYS A 70 -19.40 12.46 -15.00
CA LYS A 70 -19.74 12.55 -16.42
C LYS A 70 -18.64 13.23 -17.24
N GLU A 71 -18.18 14.40 -16.81
CA GLU A 71 -17.16 15.15 -17.55
C GLU A 71 -15.79 14.46 -17.47
N ASP A 72 -15.46 13.89 -16.31
CA ASP A 72 -14.21 13.15 -16.13
C ASP A 72 -14.17 11.90 -17.03
N SER A 73 -15.29 11.18 -17.15
CA SER A 73 -15.42 10.03 -18.07
C SER A 73 -15.30 10.44 -19.54
N PHE A 74 -15.91 11.57 -19.92
CA PHE A 74 -15.83 12.08 -21.29
C PHE A 74 -14.41 12.49 -21.66
N GLN A 75 -13.74 13.26 -20.80
CA GLN A 75 -12.35 13.69 -21.00
C GLN A 75 -11.39 12.51 -21.08
N LEU A 76 -11.57 11.51 -20.21
CA LEU A 76 -10.78 10.28 -20.24
C LEU A 76 -10.92 9.54 -21.57
N ALA A 77 -12.14 9.41 -22.09
CA ALA A 77 -12.40 8.78 -23.38
C ALA A 77 -11.84 9.59 -24.56
N ASP A 78 -12.00 10.92 -24.54
CA ASP A 78 -11.55 11.80 -25.61
C ASP A 78 -10.02 11.81 -25.75
N VAL A 79 -9.31 11.96 -24.62
CA VAL A 79 -7.85 11.97 -24.63
C VAL A 79 -7.28 10.58 -24.98
N PHE A 80 -7.95 9.48 -24.60
CA PHE A 80 -7.56 8.14 -25.04
C PHE A 80 -7.73 7.98 -26.56
N ARG A 81 -8.87 8.42 -27.12
CA ARG A 81 -9.12 8.37 -28.56
C ARG A 81 -8.08 9.14 -29.37
N ASN A 82 -7.60 10.26 -28.83
CA ASN A 82 -6.56 11.07 -29.46
C ASN A 82 -5.13 10.47 -29.35
N GLY A 83 -4.99 9.28 -28.76
CA GLY A 83 -3.70 8.62 -28.57
C GLY A 83 -2.81 9.30 -27.53
N GLY A 84 -3.37 10.21 -26.73
CA GLY A 84 -2.62 11.05 -25.78
C GLY A 84 -2.16 10.33 -24.51
N MET A 85 -2.42 9.02 -24.37
CA MET A 85 -2.25 8.31 -23.11
C MET A 85 -1.40 7.06 -23.20
N LYS A 86 -0.63 6.83 -22.13
CA LYS A 86 0.10 5.58 -21.90
C LYS A 86 -0.71 4.66 -20.99
N GLU A 87 -1.03 3.48 -21.51
CA GLU A 87 -1.65 2.42 -20.74
C GLU A 87 -0.74 1.92 -19.60
N ILE A 88 -1.39 1.55 -18.51
CA ILE A 88 -0.76 0.87 -17.38
C ILE A 88 -0.84 -0.63 -17.61
N TYR A 89 0.29 -1.29 -17.42
CA TYR A 89 0.35 -2.74 -17.38
C TYR A 89 -0.58 -3.33 -16.30
N ILE A 90 -1.52 -4.16 -16.72
CA ILE A 90 -2.38 -4.96 -15.84
C ILE A 90 -1.65 -6.28 -15.54
N PRO A 91 -1.15 -6.49 -14.31
CA PRO A 91 -0.38 -7.69 -13.99
C PRO A 91 -1.27 -8.94 -13.92
N SER A 92 -0.70 -10.07 -14.34
CA SER A 92 -1.25 -11.39 -14.05
C SER A 92 -1.42 -11.60 -12.54
N GLU A 93 -2.21 -12.59 -12.16
CA GLU A 93 -2.40 -12.97 -10.76
C GLU A 93 -1.09 -13.36 -10.08
N GLU A 94 -0.26 -14.15 -10.76
CA GLU A 94 1.06 -14.56 -10.27
C GLU A 94 1.97 -13.36 -9.97
N ILE A 95 2.08 -12.42 -10.92
CA ILE A 95 2.91 -11.22 -10.76
C ILE A 95 2.36 -10.32 -9.65
N GLU A 96 1.04 -10.24 -9.52
CA GLU A 96 0.42 -9.48 -8.43
C GLU A 96 0.71 -10.08 -7.05
N ASN A 97 0.61 -11.41 -6.91
CA ASN A 97 0.93 -12.11 -5.69
C ASN A 97 2.38 -11.87 -5.26
N ILE A 98 3.32 -11.98 -6.21
CA ILE A 98 4.74 -11.68 -5.97
C ILE A 98 4.92 -10.22 -5.54
N ARG A 99 4.30 -9.27 -6.25
CA ARG A 99 4.37 -7.83 -5.91
C ARG A 99 3.80 -7.55 -4.52
N SER A 100 2.70 -8.18 -4.13
CA SER A 100 2.09 -8.04 -2.82
C SER A 100 3.01 -8.54 -1.72
N LEU A 101 3.68 -9.68 -1.92
CA LEU A 101 4.69 -10.19 -0.98
C LEU A 101 5.88 -9.23 -0.84
N ILE A 102 6.41 -8.71 -1.95
CA ILE A 102 7.53 -7.75 -1.94
C ILE A 102 7.14 -6.46 -1.22
N ARG A 103 5.96 -5.89 -1.53
CA ARG A 103 5.43 -4.69 -0.85
C ARG A 103 5.26 -4.91 0.65
N CYS A 104 4.69 -6.05 1.04
CA CYS A 104 4.54 -6.42 2.45
C CYS A 104 5.90 -6.47 3.15
N ARG A 105 6.89 -7.16 2.57
CA ARG A 105 8.25 -7.22 3.11
C ARG A 105 8.89 -5.83 3.22
N HIS A 106 8.74 -4.99 2.21
CA HIS A 106 9.27 -3.62 2.22
C HIS A 106 8.67 -2.80 3.36
N SER A 107 7.33 -2.77 3.44
CA SER A 107 6.59 -2.06 4.49
C SER A 107 6.99 -2.53 5.90
N LEU A 108 7.14 -3.84 6.10
CA LEU A 108 7.65 -4.38 7.37
C LEU A 108 9.07 -3.91 7.69
N GLY A 109 9.93 -3.79 6.68
CA GLY A 109 11.28 -3.23 6.83
C GLY A 109 11.25 -1.76 7.27
N GLU A 110 10.41 -0.95 6.62
CA GLU A 110 10.21 0.46 6.97
C GLU A 110 9.65 0.61 8.39
N GLU A 111 8.67 -0.20 8.77
CA GLU A 111 8.12 -0.21 10.13
C GLU A 111 9.18 -0.56 11.19
N ILE A 112 10.04 -1.54 10.92
CA ILE A 112 11.13 -1.92 11.82
C ILE A 112 12.10 -0.75 11.97
N THR A 113 12.49 -0.11 10.87
CA THR A 113 13.37 1.06 10.86
C THR A 113 12.77 2.22 11.63
N LEU A 114 11.50 2.55 11.39
CA LEU A 114 10.76 3.58 12.12
C LEU A 114 10.74 3.32 13.62
N LYS A 115 10.46 2.08 14.04
CA LYS A 115 10.47 1.69 15.47
C LYS A 115 11.86 1.83 16.09
N LYS A 116 12.93 1.43 15.39
CA LYS A 116 14.32 1.61 15.84
C LYS A 116 14.68 3.09 15.97
N ASN A 117 14.30 3.91 15.00
CA ASN A 117 14.54 5.35 15.02
C ASN A 117 13.81 6.05 16.18
N LYS A 118 12.59 5.62 16.52
CA LYS A 118 11.88 6.11 17.71
C LYS A 118 12.62 5.79 19.01
N VAL A 119 13.23 4.60 19.11
CA VAL A 119 14.06 4.24 20.27
C VAL A 119 15.34 5.09 20.33
N HIS A 120 16.00 5.30 19.19
CA HIS A 120 17.16 6.20 19.11
C HIS A 120 16.81 7.62 19.55
N ALA A 121 15.70 8.18 19.05
CA ALA A 121 15.22 9.49 19.45
C ALA A 121 14.91 9.57 20.95
N LEU A 122 14.23 8.55 21.50
CA LEU A 122 13.95 8.46 22.92
C LEU A 122 15.25 8.47 23.75
N LEU A 123 16.25 7.67 23.39
CA LEU A 123 17.51 7.62 24.14
C LEU A 123 18.31 8.94 23.98
N THR A 124 18.24 9.54 22.80
CA THR A 124 18.87 10.84 22.51
C THR A 124 18.28 11.96 23.37
N SER A 125 16.99 11.93 23.71
CA SER A 125 16.39 12.92 24.63
C SER A 125 16.95 12.84 26.05
N TYR A 126 17.63 11.75 26.40
CA TYR A 126 18.37 11.58 27.66
C TYR A 126 19.89 11.78 27.49
N GLY A 127 20.34 12.27 26.33
CA GLY A 127 21.77 12.42 26.02
C GLY A 127 22.50 11.11 25.71
N ILE A 128 21.78 10.00 25.55
CA ILE A 128 22.37 8.67 25.30
C ILE A 128 22.44 8.43 23.79
N ILE A 129 23.65 8.47 23.22
CA ILE A 129 23.87 8.30 21.78
C ILE A 129 24.34 6.88 21.49
N ILE A 130 23.50 6.09 20.82
CA ILE A 130 23.86 4.74 20.37
C ILE A 130 24.39 4.79 18.94
N LYS A 131 25.71 4.62 18.77
CA LYS A 131 26.37 4.49 17.46
C LYS A 131 26.22 3.07 16.88
N ALA A 132 24.99 2.59 16.76
CA ALA A 132 24.64 1.31 16.16
C ALA A 132 23.31 1.40 15.42
N THR A 133 23.17 0.69 14.30
CA THR A 133 21.92 0.65 13.52
C THR A 133 20.78 0.00 14.29
N ASP A 134 21.08 -1.00 15.13
CA ASP A 134 20.11 -1.64 16.01
C ASP A 134 20.31 -1.20 17.48
N PRO A 135 19.38 -0.41 18.05
CA PRO A 135 19.46 -0.02 19.46
C PRO A 135 19.32 -1.21 20.42
N PHE A 136 18.79 -2.35 19.97
CA PHE A 136 18.69 -3.58 20.76
C PHE A 136 19.74 -4.64 20.36
N GLY A 137 20.73 -4.27 19.54
CA GLY A 137 21.91 -5.10 19.31
C GLY A 137 22.83 -5.13 20.54
N LYS A 138 23.87 -5.98 20.53
CA LYS A 138 24.79 -6.16 21.67
C LYS A 138 25.33 -4.84 22.24
N LYS A 139 25.78 -3.93 21.37
CA LYS A 139 26.29 -2.61 21.77
C LYS A 139 25.20 -1.71 22.37
N GLY A 140 24.05 -1.63 21.69
CA GLY A 140 22.93 -0.80 22.16
C GLY A 140 22.34 -1.29 23.48
N LEU A 141 22.22 -2.60 23.69
CA LEU A 141 21.80 -3.18 24.96
C LEU A 141 22.75 -2.86 26.11
N LYS A 142 24.06 -2.80 25.86
CA LYS A 142 25.06 -2.39 26.85
C LYS A 142 24.84 -0.93 27.27
N GLU A 143 24.71 -0.02 26.30
CA GLU A 143 24.47 1.40 26.57
C GLU A 143 23.14 1.64 27.29
N ILE A 144 22.07 0.95 26.86
CA ILE A 144 20.77 0.98 27.52
C ILE A 144 20.89 0.48 28.96
N GLY A 145 21.60 -0.63 29.20
CA GLY A 145 21.78 -1.19 30.54
C GLY A 145 22.50 -0.24 31.48
N ASN A 146 23.59 0.38 31.02
CA ASN A 146 24.37 1.35 31.80
C ASN A 146 23.56 2.59 32.20
N ASN A 147 22.60 3.00 31.37
CA ASN A 147 21.83 4.22 31.57
C ASN A 147 20.38 3.98 31.98
N TYR A 148 19.97 2.72 32.20
CA TYR A 148 18.56 2.34 32.37
C TYR A 148 17.88 3.07 33.53
N ASN A 149 18.61 3.31 34.62
CA ASN A 149 18.10 4.00 35.81
C ASN A 149 17.91 5.52 35.60
N ASN A 150 18.56 6.10 34.59
CA ASN A 150 18.46 7.52 34.26
C ASN A 150 17.17 7.84 33.49
N LEU A 151 16.52 6.84 32.88
CA LEU A 151 15.24 6.99 32.20
C LEU A 151 14.12 7.10 33.22
N ASN A 152 13.08 7.90 32.95
CA ASN A 152 11.88 7.93 33.78
C ASN A 152 11.09 6.60 33.70
N TYR A 153 10.12 6.41 34.60
CA TYR A 153 9.34 5.17 34.68
C TYR A 153 8.60 4.83 33.37
N SER A 154 7.93 5.81 32.77
CA SER A 154 7.15 5.65 31.55
C SER A 154 8.02 5.24 30.36
N ASP A 155 9.17 5.86 30.20
CA ASP A 155 10.09 5.61 29.08
C ASP A 155 10.76 4.24 29.20
N ARG A 156 10.99 3.75 30.42
CA ARG A 156 11.41 2.36 30.66
C ARG A 156 10.36 1.35 30.19
N ILE A 157 9.07 1.65 30.36
CA ILE A 157 7.98 0.81 29.84
C ILE A 157 7.96 0.84 28.31
N VAL A 158 8.03 2.02 27.72
CA VAL A 158 8.07 2.20 26.25
C VAL A 158 9.24 1.45 25.63
N LEU A 159 10.43 1.52 26.25
CA LEU A 159 11.63 0.83 25.79
C LEU A 159 11.46 -0.70 25.85
N LYS A 160 10.93 -1.23 26.95
CA LYS A 160 10.62 -2.67 27.11
C LYS A 160 9.61 -3.15 26.06
N TYR A 161 8.52 -2.40 25.86
CA TYR A 161 7.52 -2.70 24.84
C TYR A 161 8.13 -2.73 23.44
N SER A 162 8.93 -1.71 23.11
CA SER A 162 9.60 -1.57 21.81
C SER A 162 10.55 -2.74 21.54
N ARG A 163 11.32 -3.17 22.56
CA ARG A 163 12.20 -4.34 22.47
C ARG A 163 11.41 -5.61 22.15
N ASN A 164 10.33 -5.86 22.89
CA ASN A 164 9.52 -7.05 22.71
C ASN A 164 8.89 -7.08 21.31
N LYS A 165 8.34 -5.95 20.83
CA LYS A 165 7.72 -5.87 19.51
C LYS A 165 8.73 -6.15 18.39
N LEU A 166 9.94 -5.60 18.47
CA LEU A 166 11.00 -5.83 17.47
C LEU A 166 11.55 -7.27 17.49
N LEU A 167 11.65 -7.90 18.66
CA LEU A 167 12.05 -9.31 18.78
C LEU A 167 11.04 -10.27 18.11
N HIS A 168 9.74 -10.01 18.29
CA HIS A 168 8.69 -10.81 17.65
C HIS A 168 8.69 -10.61 16.12
N SER A 169 8.82 -9.37 15.65
CA SER A 169 8.91 -9.09 14.20
C SER A 169 10.13 -9.76 13.56
N SER A 170 11.28 -9.81 14.24
CA SER A 170 12.52 -10.41 13.69
C SER A 170 12.48 -11.95 13.66
N ARG A 171 11.88 -12.59 14.66
CA ARG A 171 11.76 -14.06 14.74
C ARG A 171 10.84 -14.64 13.66
N ASN A 172 9.76 -13.92 13.32
CA ASN A 172 8.81 -14.36 12.28
C ASN A 172 9.41 -14.26 10.87
N ILE A 173 10.34 -13.32 10.63
CA ILE A 173 11.03 -13.17 9.34
C ILE A 173 12.11 -14.25 9.13
N ILE A 174 12.79 -14.69 10.20
CA ILE A 174 13.88 -15.67 10.12
C ILE A 174 13.35 -17.11 10.04
N ARG A 175 12.28 -17.47 10.75
CA ARG A 175 11.70 -18.83 10.69
C ARG A 175 11.21 -19.22 9.30
N ASN A 176 10.69 -18.27 8.52
CA ASN A 176 10.25 -18.53 7.14
C ASN A 176 11.37 -18.68 6.11
N ARG A 177 12.65 -18.49 6.48
CA ARG A 177 13.80 -18.78 5.61
C ARG A 177 14.27 -20.22 5.67
N ASN A 178 13.92 -20.96 6.73
CA ASN A 178 14.43 -22.30 7.00
C ASN A 178 13.42 -23.42 6.67
N ASN A 179 12.28 -23.08 6.06
CA ASN A 179 11.26 -24.02 5.59
C ASN A 179 11.21 -24.09 4.05
N LYS A 180 12.37 -24.03 3.40
CA LYS A 180 12.55 -24.33 1.98
C LYS A 180 13.59 -25.42 1.81
#